data_AF-A0A8H6KX23-F1
#
_entry.id   AF-A0A8H6KX23-F1
#
_cell.length_a   1.000
_cell.length_b   1.000
_cell.length_c   1.000
_cell.angle_alpha   90.00
_cell.angle_beta   90.00
_cell.angle_gamma   90.00
#
_symmetry.space_group_name_H-M   'P 1'
#
loop_
_entity.id
_entity.type
_entity.pdbx_description
1 polymer ?
#
loop_
_entity_poly.entity_id
_entity_poly.type
_entity_poly.pdbx_seq_one_letter_code
_entity_poly.pdbx_strand_id
1 'polypeptide(L)'
;MSVTPQHPRIVIVGAGIVGLNTALVLSRRGLGQSIVVVAEHLPGDTSINYASPWAGANFSAISGSDPNALRWDRLGYSHLMQLAQTRGRESFVQRTPSVEYWDEGFPADKINSISEYMQDFSVLPQEELPDGAAFGAAFTTVTLNAPKHLEWLFSYLRTEFGVRFVRKKLAHVNDAFSEGASSLVFNYTGNSPWSNGSAILGGYMQKGVSTSDTFSHETESILRRTDELSPEIHRGPSPDIVGVVAGLRPSREGGARVEKVEVEVGGQARVLVHKYGAGGTGYRAGYGMALDAVASVDDVLKQCVEQPSKARL
;
A
#
# COMPACT_ATOMS: atom_id res chain seq x y z
N MET A 1 37.87 -0.55 -11.99
CA MET A 1 37.67 -1.98 -11.66
C MET A 1 36.20 -2.28 -11.80
N SER A 2 35.82 -3.31 -12.55
CA SER A 2 34.40 -3.71 -12.71
C SER A 2 33.96 -4.51 -11.49
N VAL A 3 32.98 -3.98 -10.75
CA VAL A 3 32.32 -4.75 -9.67
C VAL A 3 31.43 -5.80 -10.34
N THR A 4 31.75 -7.08 -10.15
CA THR A 4 30.90 -8.18 -10.59
C THR A 4 29.52 -8.04 -9.92
N PRO A 5 28.39 -8.15 -10.64
CA PRO A 5 27.08 -8.02 -10.02
C PRO A 5 26.91 -9.04 -8.89
N GLN A 6 26.70 -8.55 -7.66
CA GLN A 6 26.33 -9.47 -6.58
C GLN A 6 24.99 -10.11 -6.92
N HIS A 7 24.91 -11.44 -6.82
CA HIS A 7 23.64 -12.14 -6.91
C HIS A 7 22.65 -11.55 -5.89
N PRO A 8 21.35 -11.40 -6.24
CA PRO A 8 20.37 -10.82 -5.32
C PRO A 8 20.36 -11.63 -4.03
N ARG A 9 20.49 -10.92 -2.91
CA ARG A 9 20.41 -11.51 -1.57
C ARG A 9 18.97 -11.48 -1.05
N ILE A 10 18.18 -10.55 -1.57
CA ILE A 10 16.81 -10.26 -1.16
C ILE A 10 15.88 -10.35 -2.37
N VAL A 11 14.82 -11.14 -2.24
CA VAL A 11 13.75 -11.27 -3.24
C VAL A 11 12.44 -10.71 -2.66
N ILE A 12 11.70 -9.96 -3.46
CA ILE A 12 10.41 -9.36 -3.12
C ILE A 12 9.37 -9.90 -4.09
N VAL A 13 8.55 -10.86 -3.66
CA VAL A 13 7.48 -11.45 -4.48
C VAL A 13 6.28 -10.52 -4.48
N GLY A 14 5.93 -9.95 -5.63
CA GLY A 14 4.82 -9.01 -5.81
C GLY A 14 5.26 -7.53 -5.82
N ALA A 15 4.89 -6.80 -6.87
CA ALA A 15 5.31 -5.41 -7.13
C ALA A 15 4.22 -4.36 -6.79
N GLY A 16 3.21 -4.71 -5.98
CA GLY A 16 2.23 -3.76 -5.47
C GLY A 16 2.82 -2.85 -4.38
N ILE A 17 2.07 -1.82 -3.97
CA ILE A 17 2.50 -0.79 -3.01
C ILE A 17 3.12 -1.37 -1.73
N VAL A 18 2.60 -2.50 -1.25
CA VAL A 18 3.09 -3.18 -0.04
C VAL A 18 4.49 -3.76 -0.26
N GLY A 19 4.80 -4.28 -1.46
CA GLY A 19 6.13 -4.77 -1.84
C GLY A 19 7.09 -3.64 -2.21
N LEU A 20 6.63 -2.64 -2.96
CA LEU A 20 7.43 -1.46 -3.32
C LEU A 20 7.85 -0.65 -2.08
N ASN A 21 6.99 -0.52 -1.07
CA ASN A 21 7.35 0.12 0.20
C ASN A 21 8.45 -0.66 0.95
N THR A 22 8.45 -1.99 0.89
CA THR A 22 9.56 -2.79 1.45
C THR A 22 10.85 -2.62 0.64
N ALA A 23 10.75 -2.60 -0.69
CA ALA A 23 11.89 -2.28 -1.55
C ALA A 23 12.46 -0.88 -1.23
N LEU A 24 11.61 0.11 -0.93
CA LEU A 24 12.01 1.47 -0.55
C LEU A 24 12.68 1.53 0.83
N VAL A 25 12.14 0.83 1.84
CA VAL A 25 12.77 0.78 3.18
C VAL A 25 14.14 0.10 3.13
N LEU A 26 14.29 -1.00 2.41
CA LEU A 26 15.59 -1.67 2.21
C LEU A 26 16.56 -0.81 1.39
N SER A 27 16.06 -0.18 0.32
CA SER A 27 16.86 0.74 -0.52
C SER A 27 17.39 1.94 0.26
N ARG A 28 16.57 2.53 1.14
CA ARG A 28 16.98 3.61 2.06
C ARG A 28 18.04 3.17 3.09
N ARG A 29 18.25 1.87 3.29
CA ARG A 29 19.34 1.27 4.08
C ARG A 29 20.56 0.87 3.22
N GLY A 30 20.63 1.33 1.96
CA GLY A 30 21.73 1.07 1.03
C GLY A 30 21.66 -0.27 0.29
N LEU A 31 20.61 -1.08 0.51
CA LEU A 31 20.55 -2.46 0.00
C LEU A 31 20.01 -2.59 -1.44
N GLY A 32 19.64 -1.49 -2.11
CA GLY A 32 18.85 -1.50 -3.35
C GLY A 32 19.36 -2.44 -4.46
N GLN A 33 20.67 -2.41 -4.75
CA GLN A 33 21.29 -3.27 -5.77
C GLN A 33 21.25 -4.78 -5.44
N SER A 34 21.05 -5.14 -4.15
CA SER A 34 20.90 -6.53 -3.69
C SER A 34 19.46 -7.05 -3.79
N ILE A 35 18.50 -6.20 -4.19
CA ILE A 35 17.07 -6.51 -4.28
C ILE A 35 16.70 -6.92 -5.71
N VAL A 36 15.92 -8.01 -5.83
CA VAL A 36 15.11 -8.27 -7.02
C VAL A 36 13.62 -8.37 -6.63
N VAL A 37 12.77 -7.60 -7.30
CA VAL A 37 11.32 -7.71 -7.21
C VAL A 37 10.84 -8.66 -8.31
N VAL A 38 10.08 -9.71 -7.94
CA VAL A 38 9.63 -10.78 -8.83
C VAL A 38 8.11 -10.81 -8.79
N ALA A 39 7.43 -10.54 -9.90
CA ALA A 39 5.97 -10.42 -9.90
C ALA A 39 5.33 -10.77 -11.23
N GLU A 40 4.10 -11.29 -11.20
CA GLU A 40 3.28 -11.50 -12.40
C GLU A 40 2.89 -10.17 -13.04
N HIS A 41 2.47 -9.21 -12.21
CA HIS A 41 2.08 -7.85 -12.58
C HIS A 41 3.09 -6.82 -12.03
N LEU A 42 3.35 -5.78 -12.81
CA LEU A 42 4.24 -4.66 -12.50
C LEU A 42 3.47 -3.32 -12.59
N PRO A 43 3.96 -2.25 -11.94
CA PRO A 43 3.48 -0.90 -12.16
C PRO A 43 3.39 -0.51 -13.64
N GLY A 44 2.22 0.00 -14.05
CA GLY A 44 1.82 0.18 -15.45
C GLY A 44 0.77 -0.85 -15.93
N ASP A 45 0.71 -2.03 -15.31
CA ASP A 45 -0.32 -3.03 -15.62
C ASP A 45 -1.65 -2.74 -14.91
N THR A 46 -2.74 -3.22 -15.52
CA THR A 46 -4.05 -3.34 -14.88
C THR A 46 -4.49 -4.82 -14.90
N SER A 47 -5.00 -5.33 -13.78
CA SER A 47 -5.42 -6.73 -13.64
C SER A 47 -6.21 -6.92 -12.36
N ILE A 48 -7.30 -7.71 -12.39
CA ILE A 48 -8.01 -8.11 -11.17
C ILE A 48 -7.07 -8.76 -10.16
N ASN A 49 -5.97 -9.38 -10.59
CA ASN A 49 -4.96 -10.00 -9.75
C ASN A 49 -3.77 -9.07 -9.39
N TYR A 50 -3.97 -7.73 -9.33
CA TYR A 50 -2.92 -6.77 -8.94
C TYR A 50 -3.41 -5.58 -8.09
N ALA A 51 -3.08 -5.56 -6.78
CA ALA A 51 -3.76 -4.80 -5.69
C ALA A 51 -3.84 -3.28 -5.76
N SER A 52 -2.85 -2.64 -6.34
CA SER A 52 -2.54 -1.26 -5.98
C SER A 52 -3.22 -0.21 -6.87
N PRO A 53 -3.38 -0.43 -8.17
CA PRO A 53 -4.02 0.54 -9.07
C PRO A 53 -5.45 1.09 -8.73
N TRP A 54 -6.49 0.34 -8.30
CA TRP A 54 -7.73 0.91 -7.65
C TRP A 54 -7.73 0.76 -6.13
N ALA A 55 -6.68 1.29 -5.51
CA ALA A 55 -6.91 2.21 -4.40
C ALA A 55 -7.22 3.61 -4.97
N GLY A 56 -7.99 4.44 -4.27
CA GLY A 56 -8.41 5.76 -4.78
C GLY A 56 -7.25 6.71 -5.16
N ALA A 57 -6.35 7.06 -4.24
CA ALA A 57 -6.28 6.70 -2.82
C ALA A 57 -6.11 7.91 -1.90
N ASN A 58 -6.59 7.81 -0.66
CA ASN A 58 -6.39 8.80 0.40
C ASN A 58 -5.75 8.18 1.64
N PHE A 59 -5.38 9.04 2.60
CA PHE A 59 -5.22 8.63 3.99
C PHE A 59 -6.50 9.00 4.77
N SER A 60 -7.09 8.01 5.44
CA SER A 60 -8.40 8.07 6.11
C SER A 60 -8.32 7.45 7.51
N ALA A 61 -9.09 7.91 8.49
CA ALA A 61 -9.00 7.49 9.90
C ALA A 61 -9.61 6.09 10.21
N ILE A 62 -10.03 5.31 9.20
CA ILE A 62 -10.78 4.05 9.33
C ILE A 62 -10.00 2.82 9.85
N SER A 63 -8.94 2.99 10.65
CA SER A 63 -8.33 1.83 11.35
C SER A 63 -9.21 1.29 12.47
N GLY A 64 -9.07 -0.01 12.76
CA GLY A 64 -9.50 -0.57 14.03
C GLY A 64 -8.56 -0.16 15.18
N SER A 65 -8.92 -0.52 16.42
CA SER A 65 -8.16 -0.21 17.64
C SER A 65 -6.91 -1.09 17.86
N ASP A 66 -6.51 -1.90 16.87
CA ASP A 66 -5.30 -2.73 16.99
C ASP A 66 -4.02 -1.87 17.09
N PRO A 67 -3.14 -2.11 18.08
CA PRO A 67 -1.93 -1.29 18.29
C PRO A 67 -0.96 -1.27 17.10
N ASN A 68 -0.91 -2.33 16.28
CA ASN A 68 -0.07 -2.34 15.09
C ASN A 68 -0.72 -1.55 13.95
N ALA A 69 -2.02 -1.69 13.74
CA ALA A 69 -2.77 -0.89 12.76
C ALA A 69 -2.63 0.62 13.02
N LEU A 70 -2.84 1.07 14.25
CA LEU A 70 -2.69 2.48 14.65
C LEU A 70 -1.25 2.99 14.46
N ARG A 71 -0.25 2.17 14.82
CA ARG A 71 1.18 2.51 14.67
C ARG A 71 1.62 2.54 13.20
N TRP A 72 1.17 1.58 12.39
CA TRP A 72 1.47 1.54 10.95
C TRP A 72 0.82 2.70 10.21
N ASP A 73 -0.39 3.08 10.60
CA ASP A 73 -1.08 4.26 10.09
C ASP A 73 -0.32 5.54 10.42
N ARG A 74 0.11 5.76 11.66
CA ARG A 74 0.94 6.92 12.03
C ARG A 74 2.23 6.99 11.20
N LEU A 75 2.96 5.88 11.07
CA LEU A 75 4.18 5.79 10.26
C LEU A 75 3.93 6.03 8.77
N GLY A 76 2.80 5.57 8.25
CA GLY A 76 2.35 5.80 6.88
C GLY A 76 1.95 7.25 6.61
N TYR A 77 1.23 7.87 7.54
CA TYR A 77 0.86 9.29 7.49
C TYR A 77 2.10 10.17 7.41
N SER A 78 3.04 10.00 8.35
CA SER A 78 4.29 10.77 8.37
C SER A 78 5.09 10.57 7.07
N HIS A 79 5.16 9.35 6.53
CA HIS A 79 5.83 9.11 5.27
C HIS A 79 5.16 9.81 4.08
N LEU A 80 3.84 9.67 3.93
CA LEU A 80 3.10 10.24 2.80
C LEU A 80 3.04 11.76 2.86
N MET A 81 2.88 12.35 4.05
CA MET A 81 2.96 13.80 4.26
C MET A 81 4.36 14.35 3.94
N GLN A 82 5.42 13.67 4.40
CA GLN A 82 6.80 14.03 4.01
C GLN A 82 6.98 13.93 2.49
N LEU A 83 6.43 12.89 1.85
CA LEU A 83 6.57 12.67 0.42
C LEU A 83 5.82 13.73 -0.40
N ALA A 84 4.59 14.08 0.00
CA ALA A 84 3.83 15.19 -0.58
C ALA A 84 4.59 16.53 -0.46
N GLN A 85 5.18 16.79 0.72
CA GLN A 85 5.92 18.02 1.01
C GLN A 85 7.28 18.13 0.29
N THR A 86 7.92 17.00 -0.07
CA THR A 86 9.28 16.98 -0.65
C THR A 86 9.36 16.57 -2.12
N ARG A 87 8.44 15.72 -2.61
CA ARG A 87 8.38 15.21 -3.98
C ARG A 87 6.93 15.03 -4.49
N GLY A 88 5.95 15.77 -3.96
CA GLY A 88 4.53 15.53 -4.24
C GLY A 88 4.15 15.52 -5.73
N ARG A 89 4.77 16.41 -6.52
CA ARG A 89 4.61 16.47 -7.99
C ARG A 89 5.15 15.24 -8.72
N GLU A 90 6.30 14.70 -8.30
CA GLU A 90 6.89 13.51 -8.95
C GLU A 90 6.15 12.23 -8.56
N SER A 91 5.82 12.13 -7.26
CA SER A 91 5.23 10.94 -6.64
C SER A 91 3.71 10.87 -6.73
N PHE A 92 3.09 11.90 -7.31
CA PHE A 92 1.64 12.07 -7.41
C PHE A 92 0.90 11.98 -6.06
N VAL A 93 1.54 12.45 -4.98
CA VAL A 93 0.97 12.57 -3.63
C VAL A 93 0.80 14.05 -3.29
N GLN A 94 -0.41 14.45 -2.95
CA GLN A 94 -0.78 15.84 -2.64
C GLN A 94 -1.35 15.95 -1.23
N ARG A 95 -1.03 17.04 -0.51
CA ARG A 95 -1.69 17.41 0.74
C ARG A 95 -3.08 17.98 0.42
N THR A 96 -4.09 17.48 1.12
CA THR A 96 -5.51 17.72 0.81
C THR A 96 -6.28 17.86 2.13
N PRO A 97 -7.06 18.93 2.35
CA PRO A 97 -8.02 18.98 3.45
C PRO A 97 -9.06 17.87 3.29
N SER A 98 -9.41 17.19 4.37
CA SER A 98 -10.44 16.15 4.40
C SER A 98 -11.43 16.46 5.49
N VAL A 99 -12.70 16.17 5.20
CA VAL A 99 -13.74 15.99 6.20
C VAL A 99 -14.19 14.54 6.11
N GLU A 100 -14.34 13.88 7.24
CA GLU A 100 -14.86 12.51 7.35
C GLU A 100 -16.06 12.51 8.30
N TYR A 101 -17.10 11.77 7.94
CA TYR A 101 -18.34 11.61 8.70
C TYR A 101 -18.59 10.12 8.97
N TRP A 102 -19.19 9.80 10.12
CA TRP A 102 -19.52 8.44 10.54
C TRP A 102 -20.93 8.37 11.10
N ASP A 103 -21.64 7.30 10.75
CA ASP A 103 -22.94 6.89 11.28
C ASP A 103 -22.84 6.24 12.68
N GLU A 104 -21.68 5.67 13.01
CA GLU A 104 -21.35 5.19 14.36
C GLU A 104 -20.51 6.18 15.18
N GLY A 105 -20.70 6.18 16.50
CA GLY A 105 -19.90 6.98 17.44
C GLY A 105 -18.44 6.51 17.54
N PHE A 106 -17.50 7.43 17.46
CA PHE A 106 -16.06 7.13 17.34
C PHE A 106 -15.37 7.01 18.71
N PRO A 107 -14.63 5.93 19.02
CA PRO A 107 -14.05 5.73 20.36
C PRO A 107 -13.05 6.82 20.77
N ALA A 108 -13.18 7.34 22.00
CA ALA A 108 -12.35 8.44 22.51
C ALA A 108 -10.83 8.17 22.44
N ASP A 109 -10.39 6.96 22.81
CA ASP A 109 -8.98 6.54 22.71
C ASP A 109 -8.46 6.58 21.26
N LYS A 110 -9.35 6.34 20.29
CA LYS A 110 -9.03 6.44 18.87
C LYS A 110 -8.95 7.90 18.41
N ILE A 111 -9.82 8.78 18.90
CA ILE A 111 -9.72 10.24 18.67
C ILE A 111 -8.37 10.75 19.20
N ASN A 112 -8.01 10.39 20.43
CA ASN A 112 -6.72 10.72 21.04
C ASN A 112 -5.55 10.17 20.22
N SER A 113 -5.62 8.91 19.78
CA SER A 113 -4.56 8.28 18.99
C SER A 113 -4.33 8.90 17.61
N ILE A 114 -5.34 9.55 17.00
CA ILE A 114 -5.20 10.20 15.67
C ILE A 114 -4.88 11.69 15.77
N SER A 115 -5.42 12.41 16.76
CA SER A 115 -5.14 13.84 16.96
C SER A 115 -3.67 14.13 17.30
N GLU A 116 -2.96 13.17 17.90
CA GLU A 116 -1.51 13.22 18.13
C GLU A 116 -0.64 13.32 16.86
N TYR A 117 -1.15 12.96 15.67
CA TYR A 117 -0.35 12.94 14.44
C TYR A 117 -1.03 13.50 13.20
N MET A 118 -2.36 13.55 13.15
CA MET A 118 -3.08 14.20 12.06
C MET A 118 -2.92 15.71 12.15
N GLN A 119 -2.43 16.32 11.07
CA GLN A 119 -2.23 17.75 10.99
C GLN A 119 -3.59 18.46 10.89
N ASP A 120 -3.74 19.58 11.60
CA ASP A 120 -4.93 20.43 11.59
C ASP A 120 -6.22 19.69 12.03
N PHE A 121 -6.09 18.65 12.86
CA PHE A 121 -7.20 17.81 13.30
C PHE A 121 -8.18 18.54 14.24
N SER A 122 -9.46 18.53 13.89
CA SER A 122 -10.58 18.95 14.73
C SER A 122 -11.75 17.97 14.65
N VAL A 123 -12.48 17.84 15.75
CA VAL A 123 -13.80 17.20 15.78
C VAL A 123 -14.83 18.27 15.42
N LEU A 124 -15.81 17.93 14.57
CA LEU A 124 -16.87 18.85 14.17
C LEU A 124 -17.96 18.95 15.26
N PRO A 125 -18.59 20.13 15.47
CA PRO A 125 -19.80 20.27 16.27
C PRO A 125 -20.93 19.39 15.76
N GLN A 126 -21.82 18.94 16.66
CA GLN A 126 -22.97 18.09 16.30
C GLN A 126 -23.94 18.82 15.36
N GLU A 127 -23.95 20.15 15.43
CA GLU A 127 -24.73 21.08 14.62
C GLU A 127 -24.19 21.27 13.19
N GLU A 128 -22.95 20.83 12.92
CA GLU A 128 -22.30 20.85 11.60
C GLU A 128 -22.30 19.45 10.92
N LEU A 129 -22.90 18.44 11.56
CA LEU A 129 -23.00 17.09 11.01
C LEU A 129 -24.23 16.94 10.09
N PRO A 130 -24.12 16.20 8.97
CA PRO A 130 -25.27 15.88 8.11
C PRO A 130 -26.21 14.89 8.81
N ASP A 131 -27.47 14.85 8.37
CA ASP A 131 -28.50 13.96 8.90
C ASP A 131 -28.04 12.50 8.94
N GLY A 132 -28.05 11.90 10.14
CA GLY A 132 -27.63 10.52 10.38
C GLY A 132 -26.16 10.33 10.77
N ALA A 133 -25.31 11.36 10.75
CA ALA A 133 -23.95 11.26 11.25
C ALA A 133 -23.88 11.45 12.79
N ALA A 134 -23.26 10.48 13.47
CA ALA A 134 -23.01 10.45 14.91
C ALA A 134 -21.61 10.97 15.29
N PHE A 135 -20.71 11.15 14.32
CA PHE A 135 -19.40 11.76 14.51
C PHE A 135 -18.89 12.38 13.20
N GLY A 136 -18.11 13.44 13.29
CA GLY A 136 -17.40 14.04 12.16
C GLY A 136 -16.09 14.69 12.58
N ALA A 137 -15.11 14.70 11.68
CA ALA A 137 -13.80 15.28 11.92
C ALA A 137 -13.23 15.91 10.64
N ALA A 138 -12.50 17.02 10.78
CA ALA A 138 -11.75 17.66 9.72
C ALA A 138 -10.25 17.59 10.01
N PHE A 139 -9.42 17.37 8.99
CA PHE A 139 -7.96 17.32 9.12
C PHE A 139 -7.26 17.47 7.76
N THR A 140 -6.01 17.93 7.76
CA THR A 140 -5.15 17.85 6.57
C THR A 140 -4.62 16.42 6.41
N THR A 141 -4.83 15.84 5.23
CA THR A 141 -4.42 14.49 4.88
C THR A 141 -3.66 14.46 3.55
N VAL A 142 -3.46 13.28 2.97
CA VAL A 142 -3.04 13.13 1.57
C VAL A 142 -4.12 12.50 0.68
N THR A 143 -4.13 12.91 -0.58
CA THR A 143 -4.67 12.14 -1.71
C THR A 143 -3.56 11.82 -2.70
N LEU A 144 -3.65 10.69 -3.40
CA LEU A 144 -2.67 10.29 -4.42
C LEU A 144 -3.30 9.54 -5.60
N ASN A 145 -2.72 9.72 -6.78
CA ASN A 145 -3.03 8.95 -7.97
C ASN A 145 -2.35 7.57 -7.86
N ALA A 146 -3.13 6.52 -7.63
CA ALA A 146 -2.58 5.22 -7.23
C ALA A 146 -1.70 4.57 -8.33
N PRO A 147 -2.09 4.51 -9.63
CA PRO A 147 -1.22 4.02 -10.70
C PRO A 147 0.04 4.86 -10.89
N LYS A 148 -0.07 6.20 -10.95
CA LYS A 148 1.09 7.06 -11.22
C LYS A 148 2.07 7.10 -10.06
N HIS A 149 1.59 6.96 -8.82
CA HIS A 149 2.46 6.72 -7.67
C HIS A 149 3.26 5.42 -7.80
N LEU A 150 2.65 4.33 -8.30
CA LEU A 150 3.35 3.06 -8.54
C LEU A 150 4.37 3.17 -9.68
N GLU A 151 4.00 3.81 -10.80
CA GLU A 151 4.89 4.05 -11.94
C GLU A 151 6.12 4.90 -11.53
N TRP A 152 5.89 5.95 -10.74
CA TRP A 152 6.96 6.73 -10.14
C TRP A 152 7.82 5.89 -9.20
N LEU A 153 7.23 5.19 -8.24
CA LEU A 153 7.98 4.43 -7.23
C LEU A 153 8.78 3.27 -7.86
N PHE A 154 8.25 2.61 -8.87
CA PHE A 154 8.94 1.63 -9.72
C PHE A 154 10.17 2.25 -10.40
N SER A 155 10.00 3.41 -11.03
CA SER A 155 11.08 4.11 -11.72
C SER A 155 12.15 4.58 -10.75
N TYR A 156 11.75 5.21 -9.64
CA TYR A 156 12.59 5.72 -8.56
C TYR A 156 13.41 4.61 -7.88
N LEU A 157 12.83 3.44 -7.63
CA LEU A 157 13.55 2.26 -7.12
C LEU A 157 14.60 1.74 -8.11
N ARG A 158 14.33 1.82 -9.41
CA ARG A 158 15.26 1.40 -10.47
C ARG A 158 16.39 2.40 -10.69
N THR A 159 16.11 3.70 -10.76
CA THR A 159 17.10 4.74 -11.09
C THR A 159 18.00 5.08 -9.91
N GLU A 160 17.42 5.38 -8.75
CA GLU A 160 18.19 5.92 -7.61
C GLU A 160 18.89 4.82 -6.81
N PHE A 161 18.32 3.62 -6.79
CA PHE A 161 18.74 2.53 -5.90
C PHE A 161 19.18 1.24 -6.62
N GLY A 162 18.99 1.16 -7.94
CA GLY A 162 19.39 0.00 -8.75
C GLY A 162 18.58 -1.28 -8.48
N VAL A 163 17.37 -1.18 -7.92
CA VAL A 163 16.50 -2.33 -7.68
C VAL A 163 16.12 -2.98 -9.00
N ARG A 164 16.31 -4.30 -9.12
CA ARG A 164 15.92 -5.04 -10.34
C ARG A 164 14.50 -5.55 -10.23
N PHE A 165 13.81 -5.62 -11.37
CA PHE A 165 12.44 -6.12 -11.48
C PHE A 165 12.38 -7.22 -12.53
N VAL A 166 11.71 -8.32 -12.23
CA VAL A 166 11.54 -9.50 -13.08
C VAL A 166 10.04 -9.81 -13.18
N ARG A 167 9.52 -9.81 -14.41
CA ARG A 167 8.14 -10.25 -14.66
C ARG A 167 8.11 -11.79 -14.69
N LYS A 168 7.53 -12.40 -13.67
CA LYS A 168 7.40 -13.87 -13.53
C LYS A 168 6.24 -14.21 -12.60
N LYS A 169 5.34 -15.09 -13.04
CA LYS A 169 4.38 -15.79 -12.18
C LYS A 169 5.12 -16.95 -11.49
N LEU A 170 5.03 -17.05 -10.17
CA LEU A 170 5.56 -18.19 -9.41
C LEU A 170 4.43 -19.18 -9.16
N ALA A 171 4.73 -20.48 -9.16
CA ALA A 171 3.76 -21.53 -8.83
C ALA A 171 3.70 -21.73 -7.31
N HIS A 172 4.84 -21.59 -6.62
CA HIS A 172 4.94 -21.61 -5.17
C HIS A 172 5.87 -20.48 -4.67
N VAL A 173 5.69 -20.04 -3.42
CA VAL A 173 6.53 -18.96 -2.85
C VAL A 173 8.01 -19.37 -2.74
N ASN A 174 8.30 -20.67 -2.61
CA ASN A 174 9.67 -21.17 -2.54
C ASN A 174 10.43 -21.02 -3.87
N ASP A 175 9.74 -20.92 -5.01
CA ASP A 175 10.34 -20.68 -6.34
C ASP A 175 11.12 -19.35 -6.38
N ALA A 176 10.80 -18.42 -5.47
CA ALA A 176 11.49 -17.15 -5.30
C ALA A 176 12.95 -17.32 -4.83
N PHE A 177 13.26 -18.37 -4.05
CA PHE A 177 14.64 -18.64 -3.60
C PHE A 177 15.55 -19.12 -4.73
N SER A 178 14.99 -19.49 -5.90
CA SER A 178 15.75 -19.86 -7.09
C SER A 178 16.19 -18.65 -7.95
N GLU A 179 15.71 -17.43 -7.65
CA GLU A 179 16.03 -16.20 -8.41
C GLU A 179 17.41 -15.61 -8.06
N GLY A 180 18.40 -16.47 -7.83
CA GLY A 180 19.77 -16.13 -7.44
C GLY A 180 20.23 -16.89 -6.19
N ALA A 181 21.18 -16.32 -5.45
CA ALA A 181 21.72 -16.90 -4.22
C ALA A 181 20.94 -16.46 -2.96
N SER A 182 19.65 -16.15 -3.10
CA SER A 182 18.90 -15.28 -2.18
C SER A 182 18.54 -15.96 -0.87
N SER A 183 18.99 -15.43 0.28
CA SER A 183 18.68 -15.98 1.61
C SER A 183 17.33 -15.51 2.17
N LEU A 184 16.79 -14.40 1.65
CA LEU A 184 15.62 -13.71 2.16
C LEU A 184 14.57 -13.48 1.07
N VAL A 185 13.34 -13.94 1.31
CA VAL A 185 12.16 -13.68 0.47
C VAL A 185 11.11 -12.90 1.27
N PHE A 186 10.44 -11.93 0.64
CA PHE A 186 9.21 -11.31 1.14
C PHE A 186 8.03 -11.61 0.19
N ASN A 187 6.78 -11.66 0.68
CA ASN A 187 5.60 -12.01 -0.14
C ASN A 187 4.43 -11.00 -0.07
N TYR A 188 3.95 -10.54 -1.24
CA TYR A 188 3.05 -9.39 -1.49
C TYR A 188 1.98 -9.59 -2.60
N THR A 189 1.32 -10.75 -2.69
CA THR A 189 0.22 -10.95 -3.63
C THR A 189 -1.09 -10.25 -3.20
N GLY A 190 -1.84 -9.69 -4.16
CA GLY A 190 -3.14 -9.01 -3.94
C GLY A 190 -3.70 -8.34 -5.21
N ASN A 191 -4.94 -7.81 -5.18
CA ASN A 191 -5.86 -7.73 -6.34
C ASN A 191 -6.63 -6.37 -6.50
N SER A 192 -6.46 -5.54 -7.57
CA SER A 192 -7.23 -4.27 -7.92
C SER A 192 -6.72 -3.30 -9.08
N PRO A 193 -7.30 -3.22 -10.32
CA PRO A 193 -7.73 -1.48 -10.97
C PRO A 193 -6.82 -0.36 -11.60
N TRP A 194 -7.16 0.91 -11.25
CA TRP A 194 -6.73 2.21 -11.81
C TRP A 194 -7.31 3.49 -11.10
N SER A 195 -6.67 4.65 -11.25
CA SER A 195 -7.25 6.03 -11.21
C SER A 195 -6.35 7.03 -11.97
N ASN A 196 -6.89 8.09 -12.60
CA ASN A 196 -6.06 9.08 -13.34
C ASN A 196 -6.68 10.48 -13.48
N GLY A 197 -6.42 11.37 -12.51
CA GLY A 197 -6.79 12.80 -12.61
C GLY A 197 -8.29 13.11 -12.47
N SER A 198 -9.10 12.11 -12.15
CA SER A 198 -10.54 12.21 -11.86
C SER A 198 -10.79 12.01 -10.36
N ALA A 199 -11.93 12.48 -9.86
CA ALA A 199 -12.44 12.03 -8.56
C ALA A 199 -12.80 10.54 -8.60
N ILE A 200 -12.58 9.82 -7.50
CA ILE A 200 -13.03 8.43 -7.34
C ILE A 200 -14.24 8.43 -6.43
N LEU A 201 -15.41 8.19 -7.04
CA LEU A 201 -16.69 8.03 -6.33
C LEU A 201 -16.84 6.57 -5.89
N GLY A 202 -17.33 6.34 -4.68
CA GLY A 202 -17.48 4.99 -4.14
C GLY A 202 -18.19 4.95 -2.79
N GLY A 203 -18.59 3.78 -2.31
CA GLY A 203 -18.42 2.47 -2.94
C GLY A 203 -19.10 1.35 -2.16
N TYR A 204 -18.68 0.12 -2.43
CA TYR A 204 -19.13 -1.11 -1.76
C TYR A 204 -17.96 -1.85 -1.09
N MET A 205 -18.29 -2.70 -0.11
CA MET A 205 -17.37 -3.61 0.57
C MET A 205 -18.03 -4.98 0.81
N GLN A 206 -18.18 -5.77 -0.25
CA GLN A 206 -18.78 -7.11 -0.17
C GLN A 206 -17.76 -8.17 0.26
N LYS A 207 -17.88 -8.68 1.49
CA LYS A 207 -17.05 -9.80 1.98
C LYS A 207 -17.39 -11.07 1.20
N GLY A 208 -16.38 -11.73 0.62
CA GLY A 208 -16.52 -13.01 -0.09
C GLY A 208 -16.92 -12.91 -1.56
N VAL A 209 -17.21 -11.72 -2.09
CA VAL A 209 -17.43 -11.51 -3.53
C VAL A 209 -16.07 -11.39 -4.24
N SER A 210 -15.93 -12.08 -5.38
CA SER A 210 -14.65 -12.21 -6.09
C SER A 210 -14.74 -11.93 -7.61
N THR A 211 -15.75 -11.18 -8.06
CA THR A 211 -15.91 -10.82 -9.47
C THR A 211 -15.23 -9.50 -9.85
N SER A 212 -14.96 -9.32 -11.15
CA SER A 212 -14.62 -8.06 -11.81
C SER A 212 -15.84 -7.27 -12.29
N ASP A 213 -17.03 -7.88 -12.28
CA ASP A 213 -18.24 -7.28 -12.84
C ASP A 213 -18.65 -6.01 -12.09
N THR A 214 -19.19 -5.05 -12.84
CA THR A 214 -19.75 -3.80 -12.30
C THR A 214 -21.26 -3.78 -12.54
N PHE A 215 -22.04 -3.45 -11.52
CA PHE A 215 -23.49 -3.49 -11.57
C PHE A 215 -24.08 -2.08 -11.69
N SER A 216 -25.11 -1.89 -12.52
CA SER A 216 -25.70 -0.55 -12.75
C SER A 216 -26.30 0.00 -11.45
N HIS A 217 -27.08 -0.80 -10.73
CA HIS A 217 -27.71 -0.41 -9.46
C HIS A 217 -26.68 -0.02 -8.37
N GLU A 218 -25.48 -0.62 -8.38
CA GLU A 218 -24.38 -0.19 -7.51
C GLU A 218 -23.83 1.18 -7.92
N THR A 219 -23.70 1.40 -9.23
CA THR A 219 -23.23 2.67 -9.82
C THR A 219 -24.21 3.80 -9.54
N GLU A 220 -25.50 3.57 -9.80
CA GLU A 220 -26.63 4.46 -9.48
C GLU A 220 -26.67 4.80 -7.98
N SER A 221 -26.45 3.79 -7.12
CA SER A 221 -26.40 3.93 -5.66
C SER A 221 -25.13 4.65 -5.14
N ILE A 222 -24.01 4.56 -5.85
CA ILE A 222 -22.82 5.37 -5.56
C ILE A 222 -23.08 6.83 -5.92
N LEU A 223 -23.49 7.09 -7.17
CA LEU A 223 -23.73 8.44 -7.69
C LEU A 223 -24.72 9.20 -6.80
N ARG A 224 -25.89 8.61 -6.52
CA ARG A 224 -26.89 9.23 -5.64
C ARG A 224 -26.33 9.60 -4.26
N ARG A 225 -25.56 8.70 -3.63
CA ARG A 225 -24.98 8.95 -2.30
C ARG A 225 -23.85 9.99 -2.32
N THR A 226 -23.08 10.10 -3.40
CA THR A 226 -22.05 11.14 -3.52
C THR A 226 -22.66 12.50 -3.79
N ASP A 227 -23.72 12.56 -4.59
CA ASP A 227 -24.43 13.82 -4.88
C ASP A 227 -25.24 14.31 -3.67
N GLU A 228 -25.75 13.39 -2.83
CA GLU A 228 -26.37 13.71 -1.52
C GLU A 228 -25.36 14.24 -0.48
N LEU A 229 -24.11 13.78 -0.52
CA LEU A 229 -23.07 14.13 0.47
C LEU A 229 -22.20 15.33 0.07
N SER A 230 -21.97 15.53 -1.23
CA SER A 230 -21.08 16.55 -1.76
C SER A 230 -21.54 16.98 -3.17
N PRO A 231 -22.67 17.70 -3.29
CA PRO A 231 -23.26 18.09 -4.58
C PRO A 231 -22.34 18.97 -5.44
N GLU A 232 -21.30 19.57 -4.86
CA GLU A 232 -20.26 20.34 -5.56
C GLU A 232 -19.28 19.49 -6.39
N ILE A 233 -19.33 18.15 -6.28
CA ILE A 233 -18.51 17.20 -7.06
C ILE A 233 -18.71 17.39 -8.58
N HIS A 234 -19.89 17.84 -9.02
CA HIS A 234 -20.15 18.21 -10.41
C HIS A 234 -20.89 19.55 -10.53
N ARG A 235 -20.96 20.07 -11.76
CA ARG A 235 -21.61 21.36 -12.09
C ARG A 235 -22.79 21.23 -13.06
N GLY A 236 -23.20 20.01 -13.34
CA GLY A 236 -24.29 19.67 -14.26
C GLY A 236 -25.40 18.86 -13.59
N PRO A 237 -26.26 18.18 -14.35
CA PRO A 237 -27.28 17.28 -13.81
C PRO A 237 -26.71 15.93 -13.32
N SER A 238 -25.45 15.62 -13.65
CA SER A 238 -24.70 14.42 -13.26
C SER A 238 -23.20 14.64 -13.49
N PRO A 239 -22.30 13.85 -12.88
CA PRO A 239 -20.87 13.85 -13.20
C PRO A 239 -20.57 13.20 -14.57
N ASP A 240 -19.40 13.50 -15.13
CA ASP A 240 -18.88 12.83 -16.34
C ASP A 240 -18.16 11.52 -15.95
N ILE A 241 -18.68 10.39 -16.43
CA ILE A 241 -18.25 9.05 -15.97
C ILE A 241 -17.10 8.54 -16.84
N VAL A 242 -15.87 8.85 -16.42
CA VAL A 242 -14.62 8.40 -17.07
C VAL A 242 -14.46 6.86 -17.05
N GLY A 243 -15.12 6.17 -16.11
CA GLY A 243 -15.19 4.71 -16.06
C GLY A 243 -15.83 4.17 -14.78
N VAL A 244 -16.26 2.92 -14.80
CA VAL A 244 -16.82 2.18 -13.64
C VAL A 244 -15.96 0.96 -13.38
N VAL A 245 -15.60 0.70 -12.11
CA VAL A 245 -14.55 -0.26 -11.73
C VAL A 245 -14.87 -1.00 -10.42
N ALA A 246 -14.59 -2.30 -10.35
CA ALA A 246 -14.77 -3.16 -9.17
C ALA A 246 -13.41 -3.66 -8.64
N GLY A 247 -13.22 -3.86 -7.31
CA GLY A 247 -11.89 -4.12 -6.75
C GLY A 247 -11.82 -5.03 -5.52
N LEU A 248 -11.02 -6.10 -5.63
CA LEU A 248 -10.91 -7.15 -4.60
C LEU A 248 -9.85 -6.85 -3.54
N ARG A 249 -10.16 -5.92 -2.62
CA ARG A 249 -9.31 -5.54 -1.47
C ARG A 249 -8.69 -6.79 -0.79
N PRO A 250 -7.35 -6.98 -0.80
CA PRO A 250 -6.71 -8.22 -0.35
C PRO A 250 -6.64 -8.32 1.18
N SER A 251 -7.79 -8.60 1.78
CA SER A 251 -8.02 -8.70 3.23
C SER A 251 -7.65 -10.09 3.76
N ARG A 252 -7.43 -10.20 5.08
CA ARG A 252 -7.16 -11.47 5.78
C ARG A 252 -7.93 -11.51 7.10
N GLU A 253 -8.47 -12.69 7.44
CA GLU A 253 -9.06 -12.94 8.76
C GLU A 253 -7.99 -12.86 9.86
N GLY A 254 -8.26 -12.12 10.93
CA GLY A 254 -7.24 -11.77 11.92
C GLY A 254 -6.21 -10.74 11.41
N GLY A 255 -6.60 -9.88 10.46
CA GLY A 255 -5.85 -8.69 10.05
C GLY A 255 -4.64 -8.96 9.15
N ALA A 256 -3.84 -7.92 8.90
CA ALA A 256 -2.64 -8.02 8.09
C ALA A 256 -1.54 -8.82 8.81
N ARG A 257 -0.94 -9.79 8.12
CA ARG A 257 0.13 -10.65 8.66
C ARG A 257 1.49 -10.02 8.35
N VAL A 258 2.24 -9.65 9.38
CA VAL A 258 3.65 -9.21 9.29
C VAL A 258 4.49 -10.12 10.18
N GLU A 259 5.24 -11.05 9.58
CA GLU A 259 5.82 -12.19 10.31
C GLU A 259 7.07 -12.75 9.60
N LYS A 260 8.17 -12.93 10.34
CA LYS A 260 9.35 -13.68 9.92
C LYS A 260 9.17 -15.15 10.27
N VAL A 261 9.38 -16.03 9.30
CA VAL A 261 9.47 -17.48 9.49
C VAL A 261 10.74 -18.03 8.86
N GLU A 262 11.32 -19.06 9.48
CA GLU A 262 12.42 -19.83 8.91
C GLU A 262 11.84 -21.02 8.13
N VAL A 263 12.39 -21.29 6.95
CA VAL A 263 11.95 -22.36 6.06
C VAL A 263 13.15 -23.11 5.49
N GLU A 264 13.05 -24.42 5.35
CA GLU A 264 14.05 -25.20 4.64
C GLU A 264 13.70 -25.28 3.15
N VAL A 265 14.64 -24.88 2.28
CA VAL A 265 14.47 -24.96 0.82
C VAL A 265 15.75 -25.52 0.21
N GLY A 266 15.64 -26.72 -0.37
CA GLY A 266 16.77 -27.42 -1.00
C GLY A 266 17.85 -27.87 0.01
N GLY A 267 17.46 -28.32 1.21
CA GLY A 267 18.41 -28.74 2.25
C GLY A 267 19.15 -27.57 2.93
N GLN A 268 18.61 -26.35 2.83
CA GLN A 268 19.22 -25.14 3.38
C GLN A 268 18.19 -24.28 4.09
N ALA A 269 18.52 -23.80 5.28
CA ALA A 269 17.73 -22.82 6.01
C ALA A 269 17.69 -21.49 5.24
N ARG A 270 16.49 -20.92 5.11
CA ARG A 270 16.18 -19.65 4.44
C ARG A 270 15.18 -18.87 5.29
N VAL A 271 15.07 -17.56 5.04
CA VAL A 271 14.14 -16.69 5.77
C VAL A 271 13.06 -16.19 4.82
N LEU A 272 11.81 -16.35 5.23
CA LEU A 272 10.62 -15.86 4.54
C LEU A 272 9.91 -14.85 5.44
N VAL A 273 9.65 -13.66 4.93
CA VAL A 273 8.87 -12.63 5.65
C VAL A 273 7.53 -12.43 4.96
N HIS A 274 6.48 -12.85 5.64
CA HIS A 274 5.11 -12.57 5.26
C HIS A 274 4.77 -11.10 5.57
N LYS A 275 4.24 -10.37 4.59
CA LYS A 275 3.70 -9.01 4.78
C LYS A 275 2.51 -8.77 3.83
N TYR A 276 1.37 -9.39 4.12
CA TYR A 276 0.17 -9.39 3.27
C TYR A 276 -1.14 -9.29 4.08
N GLY A 277 -2.29 -9.19 3.41
CA GLY A 277 -3.60 -9.13 4.07
C GLY A 277 -4.07 -7.73 4.48
N ALA A 278 -3.49 -6.67 3.91
CA ALA A 278 -3.78 -5.28 4.27
C ALA A 278 -5.19 -4.77 3.89
N GLY A 279 -5.98 -5.53 3.11
CA GLY A 279 -7.33 -5.13 2.71
C GLY A 279 -7.33 -3.78 2.00
N GLY A 280 -8.15 -2.84 2.51
CA GLY A 280 -8.21 -1.46 1.99
C GLY A 280 -7.05 -0.55 2.41
N THR A 281 -6.19 -0.94 3.35
CA THR A 281 -5.21 -0.04 3.99
C THR A 281 -3.82 -0.04 3.34
N GLY A 282 -3.65 -0.74 2.20
CA GLY A 282 -2.33 -1.05 1.63
C GLY A 282 -1.41 0.15 1.32
N TYR A 283 -1.96 1.29 0.89
CA TYR A 283 -1.18 2.54 0.72
C TYR A 283 -0.90 3.23 2.07
N ARG A 284 -1.87 3.14 3.00
CA ARG A 284 -1.87 3.80 4.29
C ARG A 284 -0.90 3.14 5.26
N ALA A 285 -1.16 1.90 5.65
CA ALA A 285 -0.33 1.13 6.59
C ALA A 285 0.93 0.52 5.95
N GLY A 286 0.96 0.37 4.61
CA GLY A 286 1.97 -0.42 3.91
C GLY A 286 3.43 0.01 4.08
N TYR A 287 3.68 1.27 4.45
CA TYR A 287 5.01 1.77 4.82
C TYR A 287 5.37 1.45 6.28
N GLY A 288 4.45 1.67 7.23
CA GLY A 288 4.65 1.26 8.63
C GLY A 288 4.90 -0.25 8.76
N MET A 289 4.08 -1.06 8.07
CA MET A 289 4.30 -2.50 7.94
C MET A 289 5.66 -2.84 7.31
N ALA A 290 6.21 -1.99 6.43
CA ALA A 290 7.51 -2.23 5.78
C ALA A 290 8.68 -2.06 6.76
N LEU A 291 8.59 -1.07 7.65
CA LEU A 291 9.60 -0.83 8.68
C LEU A 291 9.71 -2.06 9.61
N ASP A 292 8.58 -2.61 10.07
CA ASP A 292 8.54 -3.81 10.90
C ASP A 292 9.07 -5.06 10.18
N ALA A 293 8.59 -5.30 8.95
CA ALA A 293 9.01 -6.47 8.18
C ALA A 293 10.52 -6.46 7.92
N VAL A 294 11.12 -5.29 7.69
CA VAL A 294 12.57 -5.14 7.53
C VAL A 294 13.29 -5.26 8.88
N ALA A 295 12.80 -4.62 9.94
CA ALA A 295 13.40 -4.69 11.28
C ALA A 295 13.44 -6.13 11.83
N SER A 296 12.43 -6.96 11.50
CA SER A 296 12.38 -8.38 11.91
C SER A 296 13.56 -9.22 11.41
N VAL A 297 14.25 -8.76 10.36
CA VAL A 297 15.39 -9.44 9.71
C VAL A 297 16.70 -8.66 9.81
N ASP A 298 16.82 -7.70 10.73
CA ASP A 298 18.05 -6.92 10.94
C ASP A 298 19.27 -7.80 11.31
N ASP A 299 19.04 -8.99 11.85
CA ASP A 299 20.03 -10.05 12.06
C ASP A 299 20.55 -10.66 10.74
N VAL A 300 19.63 -11.00 9.84
CA VAL A 300 19.93 -11.57 8.51
C VAL A 300 20.59 -10.51 7.62
N LEU A 301 20.09 -9.28 7.65
CA LEU A 301 20.56 -8.19 6.79
C LEU A 301 22.01 -7.80 7.07
N LYS A 302 22.48 -7.87 8.32
CA LYS A 302 23.90 -7.67 8.68
C LYS A 302 24.79 -8.72 8.01
N GLN A 303 24.42 -9.99 8.11
CA GLN A 303 25.13 -11.09 7.44
C GLN A 303 25.14 -10.91 5.90
N CYS A 304 24.05 -10.38 5.34
CA CYS A 304 23.95 -10.03 3.92
C CYS A 304 24.79 -8.80 3.50
N VAL A 305 25.38 -8.03 4.43
CA VAL A 305 26.37 -6.98 4.14
C VAL A 305 27.80 -7.50 4.41
N GLU A 306 28.01 -8.22 5.50
CA GLU A 306 29.33 -8.62 6.01
C GLU A 306 30.04 -9.72 5.19
N GLN A 307 29.33 -10.49 4.37
CA GLN A 307 29.94 -11.51 3.51
C GLN A 307 30.19 -10.99 2.09
N PRO A 308 31.44 -10.75 1.65
CA PRO A 308 31.75 -10.68 0.22
C PRO A 308 31.38 -11.98 -0.48
N SER A 309 31.16 -11.95 -1.80
CA SER A 309 30.97 -13.18 -2.56
C SER A 309 32.22 -14.05 -2.49
N LYS A 310 32.17 -15.14 -1.72
CA LYS A 310 33.14 -16.23 -1.82
C LYS A 310 32.88 -16.99 -3.14
N ALA A 311 33.33 -16.39 -4.24
CA ALA A 311 33.46 -17.09 -5.50
C ALA A 311 34.31 -18.35 -5.25
N ARG A 312 33.73 -19.52 -5.52
CA ARG A 312 34.51 -20.76 -5.62
C ARG A 312 35.29 -20.67 -6.92
N LEU A 313 36.61 -20.74 -6.81
CA LEU A 313 37.52 -21.04 -7.91
C LEU A 313 37.33 -22.51 -8.35
#